data_AF-A0A1J3J0F3-F1
#
_entry.id   AF-A0A1J3J0F3-F1
#
_cell.length_a   1.000
_cell.length_b   1.000
_cell.length_c   1.000
_cell.angle_alpha   90.00
_cell.angle_beta   90.00
_cell.angle_gamma   90.00
#
_symmetry.space_group_name_H-M   'P 1'
#
loop_
_entity.id
_entity.type
_entity.pdbx_description
1 polymer ?
#
loop_
_entity_poly.entity_id
_entity_poly.type
_entity_poly.pdbx_seq_one_letter_code
_entity_poly.pdbx_strand_id
1 'polypeptide(L)' 'IELEKRASRYFRLSSEHTMKVAEELYQAGFISYPRTETDSFSSRTDLRAMVEEQTRHPAWGPYAQRLLEPEGGLWRN' A
#
# COMPACT_ATOMS: atom_id res chain seq x y z
N ILE A 1 11.63 4.91 -5.93
CA ILE A 1 12.43 3.84 -6.56
C ILE A 1 11.71 2.47 -6.58
N GLU A 2 11.38 1.87 -5.43
CA GLU A 2 10.80 0.52 -5.43
C GLU A 2 9.45 0.41 -6.15
N LEU A 3 8.60 1.43 -6.02
CA LEU A 3 7.35 1.53 -6.78
C LEU A 3 7.60 1.45 -8.30
N GLU A 4 8.48 2.30 -8.83
CA GLU A 4 8.81 2.36 -10.27
C GLU A 4 9.39 1.04 -10.79
N LYS A 5 10.31 0.43 -10.02
CA LYS A 5 10.88 -0.89 -10.38
C LYS A 5 9.80 -1.96 -10.51
N ARG A 6 8.87 -2.02 -9.55
CA ARG A 6 7.77 -3.00 -9.57
C ARG A 6 6.77 -2.69 -10.68
N ALA A 7 6.44 -1.42 -10.91
CA ALA A 7 5.53 -1.01 -11.96
C ALA A 7 6.06 -1.35 -13.36
N SER A 8 7.35 -1.15 -13.60
CA SER A 8 8.01 -1.60 -14.83
C SER A 8 7.97 -3.13 -14.98
N ARG A 9 8.31 -3.87 -13.92
CA ARG A 9 8.37 -5.33 -13.97
C ARG A 9 7.01 -6.00 -14.20
N TYR A 10 5.98 -5.56 -13.46
CA TYR A 10 4.69 -6.26 -13.43
C TYR A 10 3.64 -5.63 -14.34
N PHE A 11 3.67 -4.30 -14.49
CA PHE A 11 2.68 -3.56 -15.28
C PHE A 11 3.26 -2.98 -16.58
N ARG A 12 4.56 -3.14 -16.84
CA ARG A 12 5.27 -2.62 -18.03
C ARG A 12 5.15 -1.10 -18.20
N LEU A 13 5.02 -0.37 -17.09
CA LEU A 13 4.94 1.09 -17.09
C LEU A 13 6.35 1.70 -17.04
N SER A 14 6.55 2.79 -17.78
CA SER A 14 7.76 3.62 -17.63
C SER A 14 7.76 4.31 -16.27
N SER A 15 8.93 4.73 -15.78
CA SER A 15 9.05 5.52 -14.55
C SER A 15 8.20 6.80 -14.60
N GLU A 16 8.24 7.52 -15.73
CA GLU A 16 7.46 8.75 -15.92
C GLU A 16 5.95 8.50 -15.82
N HIS A 17 5.45 7.47 -16.52
CA HIS A 17 4.02 7.14 -16.48
C HIS A 17 3.61 6.64 -15.09
N THR A 18 4.45 5.84 -14.43
CA THR A 18 4.20 5.37 -13.06
C THR A 18 4.05 6.55 -12.09
N MET A 19 4.96 7.53 -12.16
CA MET A 19 4.90 8.69 -11.27
C MET A 19 3.71 9.60 -11.55
N LYS A 20 3.32 9.76 -12.83
CA LYS A 20 2.12 10.51 -13.19
C LYS A 20 0.86 9.89 -12.58
N VAL A 21 0.66 8.58 -12.74
CA VAL A 21 -0.50 7.88 -12.17
C VAL A 21 -0.48 7.93 -10.64
N ALA A 22 0.70 7.76 -10.02
CA ALA A 22 0.83 7.86 -8.57
C ALA A 22 0.47 9.26 -8.03
N GLU A 23 0.85 10.32 -8.74
CA GLU A 23 0.46 11.69 -8.39
C GLU A 23 -1.05 11.92 -8.51
N GLU A 24 -1.69 11.40 -9.56
CA GLU A 24 -3.15 11.48 -9.73
C GLU A 24 -3.86 10.75 -8.58
N LEU A 25 -3.38 9.57 -8.17
CA LEU A 25 -3.94 8.82 -7.03
C LEU A 25 -3.71 9.55 -5.69
N TYR A 26 -2.57 10.21 -5.52
CA TYR A 26 -2.31 11.04 -4.34
C TYR A 26 -3.27 12.22 -4.25
N GLN A 27 -3.45 12.95 -5.37
CA GLN A 27 -4.38 14.09 -5.44
C GLN A 27 -5.83 13.67 -5.18
N ALA A 28 -6.21 12.45 -5.59
CA ALA A 28 -7.52 11.88 -5.31
C ALA A 28 -7.67 11.30 -3.89
N GLY A 29 -6.59 11.29 -3.08
CA GLY A 29 -6.62 10.83 -1.70
C GLY A 29 -6.53 9.32 -1.51
N PHE A 30 -6.14 8.56 -2.53
CA PHE A 30 -6.05 7.09 -2.44
C PHE A 30 -4.73 6.59 -1.86
N ILE A 31 -3.63 7.32 -2.07
CA ILE A 31 -2.31 6.95 -1.57
C ILE A 31 -1.65 8.14 -0.89
N SER A 32 -0.66 7.86 -0.03
CA SER A 32 0.23 8.89 0.49
C SER A 32 1.19 9.41 -0.59
N TYR A 33 1.88 10.50 -0.28
CA TYR A 33 2.76 11.19 -1.23
C TYR A 33 3.82 10.22 -1.83
N PRO A 34 3.85 10.02 -3.17
CA PRO A 34 4.57 8.91 -3.78
C PRO A 34 6.07 9.17 -4.00
N ARG A 35 6.54 10.40 -3.72
CA ARG A 35 7.94 10.80 -3.86
C ARG A 35 8.60 10.85 -2.47
N THR A 36 8.88 9.67 -1.93
CA THR A 36 9.55 9.52 -0.63
C THR A 36 10.65 8.45 -0.67
N GLU A 37 11.70 8.67 0.11
CA GLU A 37 12.72 7.67 0.41
C GLU A 37 12.43 6.92 1.71
N THR A 38 11.44 7.38 2.50
CA THR A 38 11.02 6.73 3.74
C THR A 38 10.45 5.35 3.46
N ASP A 39 11.03 4.34 4.10
CA ASP A 39 10.66 2.93 3.98
C ASP A 39 10.11 2.34 5.29
N SER A 40 9.98 3.17 6.33
CA SER A 40 9.50 2.79 7.65
C SER A 40 8.30 3.63 8.07
N PHE A 41 7.33 2.99 8.71
CA PHE A 41 6.20 3.69 9.30
C PHE A 41 6.60 4.35 10.62
N SER A 42 6.08 5.56 10.86
CA SER A 42 6.25 6.21 12.14
C SER A 42 5.44 5.48 13.22
N SER A 43 5.84 5.60 14.49
CA SER A 43 5.07 5.07 15.62
C SER A 43 3.68 5.70 15.77
N ARG A 44 3.41 6.81 15.08
CA ARG A 44 2.11 7.51 15.07
C ARG A 44 1.20 7.06 13.94
N THR A 45 1.70 6.26 13.00
CA THR A 45 0.91 5.79 11.86
C THR A 45 0.00 4.67 12.33
N ASP A 46 -1.32 4.88 12.23
CA ASP A 46 -2.30 3.85 12.57
C ASP A 46 -2.46 2.83 11.42
N LEU A 47 -1.56 1.84 11.42
CA LEU A 47 -1.57 0.77 10.43
C LEU A 47 -2.81 -0.12 10.55
N ARG A 48 -3.38 -0.24 11.75
CA ARG A 48 -4.57 -1.08 11.97
C ARG A 48 -5.77 -0.48 11.27
N ALA A 49 -6.00 0.83 11.44
CA ALA A 49 -7.06 1.54 10.73
C ALA A 49 -6.91 1.44 9.21
N MET A 50 -5.69 1.58 8.68
CA MET A 50 -5.44 1.44 7.23
C MET A 50 -5.80 0.05 6.69
N VAL A 51 -5.54 -1.02 7.47
CA VAL A 51 -5.90 -2.39 7.07
C VAL A 51 -7.41 -2.62 7.19
N GLU A 52 -8.06 -2.06 8.21
CA GLU A 52 -9.52 -2.14 8.41
C GLU A 52 -10.30 -1.59 7.22
N GLU A 53 -9.85 -0.48 6.62
CA GLU A 53 -10.46 0.10 5.41
C GLU A 53 -10.45 -0.87 4.21
N GLN A 54 -9.45 -1.77 4.14
CA GLN A 54 -9.27 -2.70 3.02
C GLN A 54 -10.09 -3.98 3.14
N THR A 55 -10.68 -4.26 4.31
CA THR A 55 -11.42 -5.51 4.60
C THR A 55 -12.62 -5.75 3.67
N ARG A 56 -13.18 -4.68 3.08
CA ARG A 56 -14.36 -4.75 2.22
C ARG A 56 -14.04 -5.09 0.76
N HIS A 57 -12.77 -5.09 0.36
CA HIS A 57 -12.43 -5.37 -1.03
C HIS A 57 -12.64 -6.86 -1.36
N PRO A 58 -13.33 -7.23 -2.45
CA PRO A 58 -13.69 -8.62 -2.71
C PRO A 58 -12.47 -9.53 -2.95
N ALA A 59 -11.38 -9.01 -3.52
CA ALA A 59 -10.23 -9.83 -3.89
C ALA A 59 -9.22 -10.05 -2.75
N TRP A 60 -9.04 -9.07 -1.85
CA TRP A 60 -8.02 -9.11 -0.80
C TRP A 60 -8.54 -8.81 0.60
N GLY A 61 -9.81 -8.42 0.73
CA GLY A 61 -10.48 -8.16 2.00
C GLY A 61 -10.40 -9.34 2.98
N PRO A 62 -10.59 -10.61 2.54
CA PRO A 62 -10.40 -11.75 3.42
C PRO A 62 -8.97 -11.87 3.99
N TYR A 63 -7.95 -11.47 3.22
CA TYR A 63 -6.58 -11.44 3.71
C TYR A 63 -6.36 -10.27 4.70
N ALA A 64 -6.89 -9.09 4.39
CA ALA A 64 -6.85 -7.94 5.30
C ALA A 64 -7.54 -8.23 6.64
N GLN A 65 -8.68 -8.94 6.63
CA GLN A 65 -9.37 -9.37 7.84
C GLN A 65 -8.48 -10.30 8.68
N ARG A 66 -7.84 -11.29 8.05
CA ARG A 66 -6.91 -12.19 8.74
C ARG A 66 -5.68 -11.48 9.32
N LEU A 67 -5.24 -10.37 8.74
CA LEU A 67 -4.16 -9.55 9.32
C LEU A 67 -4.57 -8.85 10.62
N LEU A 68 -5.86 -8.62 10.83
CA LEU A 68 -6.39 -8.00 12.05
C LEU A 68 -6.67 -9.01 13.16
N GLU A 69 -6.64 -10.30 12.85
CA GLU A 69 -6.89 -11.39 13.78
C GLU A 69 -5.58 -11.78 14.52
N PRO A 70 -5.54 -11.66 15.86
CA PRO A 70 -4.34 -11.99 16.66
C PRO A 70 -3.89 -13.45 16.51
N GLU A 71 -4.83 -14.36 16.29
CA GLU A 71 -4.59 -15.80 16.18
C GLU A 71 -4.18 -16.22 14.75
N GLY A 72 -4.23 -15.30 13.78
CA GLY A 72 -3.94 -15.59 12.38
C GLY A 72 -2.49 -15.98 12.10
N GLY A 73 -1.56 -15.73 13.03
CA GLY A 73 -0.15 -16.12 12.94
C GLY A 73 0.62 -15.49 11.76
N LEU A 74 0.01 -14.52 11.07
CA LEU A 74 0.59 -13.82 9.92
C LEU A 74 1.65 -12.79 10.34
N TRP A 75 1.59 -12.33 11.59
CA TRP A 75 2.61 -11.49 12.20
C TRP A 75 3.53 -12.38 13.03
N ARG A 76 4.81 -12.45 12.63
CA ARG A 76 5.86 -12.89 13.54
C ARG A 76 6.41 -11.65 14.23
N ASN A 77 6.34 -11.61 15.56
CA ASN A 77 7.12 -10.68 16.37
C ASN A 77 8.61 -10.88 16.12
#